data_AF-A0A1S4D351-F1
#
_entry.id   AF-A0A1S4D351-F1
#
_cell.length_a   1.000
_cell.length_b   1.000
_cell.length_c   1.000
_cell.angle_alpha   90.00
_cell.angle_beta   90.00
_cell.angle_gamma   90.00
#
_symmetry.space_group_name_H-M   'P 1'
#
loop_
_entity.id
_entity.type
_entity.pdbx_description
1 polymer ?
#
loop_
_entity_poly.entity_id
_entity_poly.type
_entity_poly.pdbx_seq_one_letter_code
_entity_poly.pdbx_strand_id
1 'polypeptide(L)'
;MPHIGGSKSIATLMDEQAKNGIEPTRTETLILTHKKVRMVDYWMRSLAKAVDMMNERLRDTDESNDQPPCSVAWEGDVYSQVLGNDKSGYVRGLGLGPTPSVLWGSRSSLENIVIEDSSDEVVQKLKHEIIELKELNEKQNEK
;
A
#
# COMPACT_ATOMS: atom_id res chain seq x y z
N MET A 1 21.66 -1.71 24.00
CA MET A 1 20.33 -2.33 23.88
C MET A 1 20.16 -2.71 22.41
N PRO A 2 20.01 -3.99 22.04
CA PRO A 2 19.73 -4.35 20.66
C PRO A 2 18.36 -3.77 20.27
N HIS A 3 18.29 -3.04 19.16
CA HIS A 3 17.02 -2.59 18.60
C HIS A 3 16.34 -3.75 17.86
N ILE A 4 15.08 -3.57 17.46
CA ILE A 4 14.26 -4.61 16.81
C ILE A 4 14.94 -5.19 15.55
N GLY A 5 15.67 -4.35 14.79
CA GLY A 5 16.49 -4.78 13.64
C GLY A 5 17.83 -5.47 13.99
N GLY A 6 18.06 -5.77 15.28
CA GLY A 6 19.29 -6.39 15.78
C GLY A 6 20.48 -5.45 15.73
N SER A 7 21.34 -5.61 14.72
CA SER A 7 22.51 -4.74 14.50
C SER A 7 22.32 -3.77 13.33
N LYS A 8 21.27 -3.92 12.53
CA LYS A 8 21.04 -3.14 11.30
C LYS A 8 19.83 -2.23 11.43
N SER A 9 19.90 -1.03 10.86
CA SER A 9 18.73 -0.15 10.82
C SER A 9 17.62 -0.76 9.96
N ILE A 10 16.38 -0.32 10.14
CA ILE A 10 15.25 -0.75 9.30
C ILE A 10 15.53 -0.38 7.83
N ALA A 11 16.03 0.83 7.56
CA ALA A 11 16.39 1.27 6.22
C ALA A 11 17.43 0.35 5.56
N THR A 12 18.47 -0.04 6.31
CA THR A 12 19.49 -0.99 5.83
C THR A 12 18.90 -2.36 5.53
N LEU A 13 17.94 -2.82 6.35
CA LEU A 13 17.26 -4.09 6.09
C LEU A 13 16.35 -4.02 4.86
N MET A 14 15.68 -2.89 4.63
CA MET A 14 14.83 -2.69 3.46
C MET A 14 15.67 -2.69 2.17
N ASP A 15 16.78 -1.95 2.16
CA ASP A 15 17.72 -1.91 1.04
C ASP A 15 18.29 -3.31 0.72
N GLU A 16 18.72 -4.06 1.75
CA GLU A 16 19.23 -5.43 1.57
C GLU A 16 18.18 -6.45 1.11
N GLN A 17 16.90 -6.19 1.37
CA GLN A 17 15.79 -7.07 0.98
C GLN A 17 15.12 -6.61 -0.32
N ALA A 18 15.59 -5.51 -0.92
CA ALA A 18 15.05 -5.01 -2.17
C ALA A 18 15.26 -6.02 -3.31
N LYS A 19 14.19 -6.29 -4.07
CA LYS A 19 14.22 -7.16 -5.24
C LYS A 19 14.01 -6.31 -6.48
N ASN A 20 14.93 -6.39 -7.44
CA ASN A 20 14.90 -5.58 -8.66
C ASN A 20 14.83 -4.06 -8.39
N GLY A 21 15.44 -3.60 -7.28
CA GLY A 21 15.41 -2.19 -6.87
C GLY A 21 14.10 -1.74 -6.21
N ILE A 22 13.16 -2.66 -5.97
CA ILE A 22 11.91 -2.38 -5.25
C ILE A 22 12.12 -2.76 -3.80
N GLU A 23 12.00 -1.79 -2.90
CA GLU A 23 12.05 -2.00 -1.46
C GLU A 23 10.84 -2.83 -0.97
N PRO A 24 11.02 -3.64 0.08
CA PRO A 24 9.91 -4.39 0.66
C PRO A 24 8.84 -3.45 1.24
N THR A 25 7.59 -3.89 1.16
CA THR A 25 6.47 -3.20 1.80
C THR A 25 6.67 -3.09 3.32
N ARG A 26 5.96 -2.19 3.99
CA ARG A 26 6.04 -2.08 5.45
C ARG A 26 5.55 -3.35 6.15
N THR A 27 4.60 -4.06 5.57
CA THR A 27 4.10 -5.36 6.07
C THR A 27 5.23 -6.39 6.05
N GLU A 28 5.91 -6.53 4.91
CA GLU A 28 7.05 -7.43 4.77
C GLU A 28 8.19 -7.04 5.72
N THR A 29 8.47 -5.74 5.83
CA THR A 29 9.48 -5.21 6.75
C THR A 29 9.16 -5.54 8.21
N LEU A 30 7.89 -5.45 8.62
CA LEU A 30 7.46 -5.86 9.96
C LEU A 30 7.66 -7.37 10.16
N ILE A 31 7.23 -8.19 9.22
CA ILE A 31 7.38 -9.65 9.28
C ILE A 31 8.87 -10.01 9.39
N LEU A 32 9.74 -9.40 8.58
CA LEU A 32 11.18 -9.62 8.57
C LEU A 32 11.83 -9.28 9.92
N THR A 33 11.48 -8.13 10.49
CA THR A 33 12.07 -7.64 11.74
C THR A 33 11.58 -8.37 12.98
N HIS A 34 10.36 -8.94 12.94
CA HIS A 34 9.76 -9.60 14.10
C HIS A 34 9.78 -11.14 14.02
N LYS A 35 10.41 -11.74 13.00
CA LYS A 35 10.54 -13.20 12.82
C LYS A 35 11.47 -13.88 13.82
N LYS A 36 12.41 -13.14 14.44
CA LYS A 36 13.51 -13.67 15.27
C LYS A 36 13.42 -13.30 16.75
N VAL A 37 12.28 -12.80 17.21
CA VAL A 37 12.16 -12.27 18.57
C VAL A 37 12.19 -13.41 19.60
N ARG A 38 13.36 -13.66 20.20
CA ARG A 38 13.49 -14.27 21.53
C ARG A 38 13.12 -13.19 22.56
N MET A 39 11.85 -12.87 22.75
CA MET A 39 11.44 -12.04 23.89
C MET A 39 10.26 -12.67 24.62
N VAL A 40 10.35 -12.63 25.94
CA VAL A 40 9.38 -13.18 26.88
C VAL A 40 8.15 -12.28 26.93
N ASP A 41 6.98 -12.86 27.21
CA ASP A 41 5.70 -12.24 27.61
C ASP A 41 4.60 -11.92 26.56
N TYR A 42 3.37 -11.93 27.11
CA TYR A 42 2.02 -11.77 26.56
C TYR A 42 1.84 -10.92 25.28
N TRP A 43 2.57 -9.81 25.14
CA TRP A 43 2.59 -8.98 23.92
C TRP A 43 3.08 -9.74 22.68
N MET A 44 3.86 -10.80 22.86
CA MET A 44 4.30 -11.64 21.76
C MET A 44 3.17 -12.47 21.15
N ARG A 45 2.15 -12.86 21.94
CA ARG A 45 1.02 -13.62 21.40
C ARG A 45 0.18 -12.77 20.46
N SER A 46 -0.03 -11.49 20.79
CA SER A 46 -0.77 -10.57 19.92
C SER A 46 0.02 -10.23 18.65
N LEU A 47 1.33 -9.99 18.78
CA LEU A 47 2.17 -9.70 17.61
C LEU A 47 2.39 -10.91 16.71
N ALA A 48 2.62 -12.11 17.27
CA ALA A 48 2.73 -13.34 16.48
C ALA A 48 1.44 -13.62 15.72
N LYS A 49 0.29 -13.47 16.38
CA LYS A 49 -1.03 -13.57 15.74
C LYS A 49 -1.18 -12.55 14.61
N ALA A 50 -0.73 -11.31 14.81
CA ALA A 50 -0.76 -10.28 13.77
C ALA A 50 0.14 -10.66 12.58
N VAL A 51 1.35 -11.17 12.82
CA VAL A 51 2.25 -11.65 11.76
C VAL A 51 1.64 -12.82 10.99
N ASP A 52 0.99 -13.76 11.67
CA ASP A 52 0.29 -14.87 11.04
C ASP A 52 -0.86 -14.38 10.14
N MET A 53 -1.67 -13.44 10.64
CA MET A 53 -2.75 -12.80 9.87
C MET A 53 -2.23 -12.02 8.66
N MET A 54 -1.09 -11.34 8.78
CA MET A 54 -0.47 -10.62 7.66
C MET A 54 0.04 -11.59 6.59
N ASN A 55 0.68 -12.70 6.98
CA ASN A 55 1.13 -13.73 6.04
C ASN A 55 -0.05 -14.40 5.32
N GLU A 56 -1.19 -14.57 5.99
CA GLU A 56 -2.42 -15.07 5.38
C GLU A 56 -2.93 -14.10 4.32
N ARG A 57 -3.10 -12.82 4.67
CA ARG A 57 -3.58 -11.80 3.72
C ARG A 57 -2.65 -11.57 2.54
N LEU A 58 -1.32 -11.62 2.76
CA LEU A 58 -0.35 -11.51 1.67
C LEU A 58 -0.42 -12.68 0.69
N ARG A 59 -0.89 -13.86 1.11
CA ARG A 59 -1.12 -15.00 0.20
C ARG A 59 -2.40 -14.84 -0.61
N ASP A 60 -3.42 -14.19 -0.04
CA ASP A 60 -4.72 -13.98 -0.66
C ASP A 60 -4.75 -12.75 -1.59
N THR A 61 -3.79 -11.84 -1.43
CA THR A 61 -3.69 -10.63 -2.25
C THR A 61 -2.91 -10.98 -3.52
N ASP A 62 -3.60 -11.06 -4.67
CA ASP A 62 -2.92 -11.09 -5.97
C ASP A 62 -2.03 -9.83 -6.09
N GLU A 63 -0.80 -9.99 -6.58
CA GLU A 63 0.25 -8.94 -6.78
C GLU A 63 -0.21 -7.67 -7.53
N SER A 64 -1.47 -7.60 -7.96
CA SER A 64 -2.04 -6.52 -8.77
C SER A 64 -2.81 -5.44 -8.00
N ASN A 65 -3.04 -5.56 -6.69
CA ASN A 65 -3.96 -4.67 -5.96
C ASN A 65 -3.36 -3.90 -4.78
N ASP A 66 -2.04 -3.70 -4.77
CA ASP A 66 -1.35 -2.97 -3.68
C ASP A 66 -1.54 -1.44 -3.75
N GLN A 67 -2.24 -0.91 -4.75
CA GLN A 67 -2.71 0.48 -4.69
C GLN A 67 -4.10 0.52 -4.06
N PRO A 68 -4.22 0.96 -2.80
CA PRO A 68 -5.53 1.24 -2.26
C PRO A 68 -6.21 2.30 -3.14
N PRO A 69 -7.54 2.22 -3.34
CA PRO A 69 -8.31 3.25 -4.03
C PRO A 69 -8.33 4.60 -3.27
N CYS A 70 -7.65 4.69 -2.13
CA CYS A 70 -7.59 5.85 -1.26
C CYS A 70 -6.37 6.72 -1.58
N SER A 71 -6.50 8.03 -1.38
CA SER A 71 -5.46 9.03 -1.69
C SER A 71 -4.16 8.89 -0.88
N VAL A 72 -4.10 7.95 0.06
CA VAL A 72 -3.00 7.73 1.00
C VAL A 72 -2.42 6.35 0.79
N ALA A 73 -1.17 6.28 0.32
CA ALA A 73 -0.49 5.04 -0.09
C ALA A 73 -0.38 3.94 0.98
N TRP A 74 -0.55 4.26 2.26
CA TRP A 74 -0.48 3.29 3.38
C TRP A 74 -1.83 3.01 4.05
N GLU A 75 -2.92 3.59 3.55
CA GLU A 75 -4.26 3.36 4.07
C GLU A 75 -4.92 2.20 3.32
N GLY A 76 -5.34 1.16 4.05
CA GLY A 76 -5.95 -0.02 3.45
C GLY A 76 -4.97 -1.11 3.04
N ASP A 77 -3.67 -0.92 3.25
CA ASP A 77 -2.66 -1.98 3.07
C ASP A 77 -2.81 -3.12 4.11
N VAL A 78 -2.16 -4.27 3.87
CA VAL A 78 -2.25 -5.44 4.77
C VAL A 78 -1.89 -5.10 6.21
N TYR A 79 -0.90 -4.22 6.41
CA TYR A 79 -0.51 -3.77 7.74
C TYR A 79 -1.66 -3.07 8.48
N SER A 80 -2.29 -2.07 7.86
CA SER A 80 -3.38 -1.31 8.48
C SER A 80 -4.63 -2.15 8.69
N GLN A 81 -4.88 -3.12 7.81
CA GLN A 81 -5.97 -4.09 7.99
C GLN A 81 -5.80 -4.96 9.25
N VAL A 82 -4.56 -5.28 9.64
CA VAL A 82 -4.28 -6.16 10.79
C VAL A 82 -4.02 -5.38 12.09
N LEU A 83 -3.26 -4.29 12.03
CA LEU A 83 -2.84 -3.50 13.20
C LEU A 83 -3.58 -2.16 13.35
N GLY A 84 -4.54 -1.89 12.47
CA GLY A 84 -5.27 -0.63 12.39
C GLY A 84 -4.49 0.49 11.68
N ASN A 85 -5.20 1.54 11.31
CA ASN A 85 -4.63 2.72 10.65
C ASN A 85 -3.57 3.40 11.54
N ASP A 86 -2.64 4.08 10.88
CA ASP A 86 -1.63 4.88 11.55
C ASP A 86 -2.19 6.18 12.12
N LYS A 87 -1.46 6.76 13.09
CA LYS A 87 -1.84 8.03 13.69
C LYS A 87 -1.35 9.18 12.81
N SER A 88 -2.07 10.31 12.83
CA SER A 88 -1.64 11.51 12.12
C SER A 88 -0.22 11.94 12.55
N GLY A 89 0.68 12.15 11.58
CA GLY A 89 2.08 12.49 11.82
C GLY A 89 2.96 11.33 12.30
N TYR A 90 2.45 10.09 12.35
CA TYR A 90 3.22 8.93 12.77
C TYR A 90 2.93 7.72 11.90
N VAL A 91 3.87 7.41 11.01
CA VAL A 91 3.81 6.20 10.18
C VAL A 91 4.66 5.13 10.84
N ARG A 92 4.05 3.99 11.17
CA ARG A 92 4.76 2.89 11.83
C ARG A 92 5.84 2.35 10.90
N GLY A 93 7.06 2.25 11.41
CA GLY A 93 8.25 1.83 10.65
C GLY A 93 9.07 2.97 10.02
N LEU A 94 8.48 4.16 9.83
CA LEU A 94 9.18 5.34 9.28
C LEU A 94 9.47 6.41 10.34
N GLY A 95 8.75 6.38 11.47
CA GLY A 95 8.98 7.27 12.61
C GLY A 95 7.98 8.43 12.71
N LEU A 96 8.33 9.42 13.52
CA LEU A 96 7.53 10.64 13.69
C LEU A 96 7.83 11.58 12.53
N GLY A 97 6.82 11.82 11.70
CA GLY A 97 6.83 12.86 10.68
C GLY A 97 6.20 14.14 11.20
N PRO A 98 6.24 15.22 10.40
CA PRO A 98 5.45 16.40 10.71
C PRO A 98 3.97 16.02 10.75
N THR A 99 3.28 16.40 11.82
CA THR A 99 1.83 16.23 11.91
C THR A 99 1.17 17.28 11.01
N PRO A 100 0.42 16.88 9.96
CA PRO A 100 -0.11 17.85 9.00
C PRO A 100 -1.02 18.90 9.64
N SER A 101 -1.76 18.57 10.71
CA SER A 101 -2.59 19.54 11.45
C SER A 101 -1.78 20.60 12.19
N VAL A 102 -0.54 20.30 12.57
CA VAL A 102 0.36 21.28 13.20
C VAL A 102 0.87 22.29 12.16
N LEU A 103 1.13 21.84 10.94
CA LEU A 103 1.64 22.70 9.86
C LEU A 103 0.53 23.44 9.10
N TRP A 104 -0.60 22.77 8.85
CA TRP A 104 -1.67 23.25 7.95
C TRP A 104 -3.02 23.47 8.65
N GLY A 105 -3.13 23.20 9.96
CA GLY A 105 -4.36 23.44 10.72
C GLY A 105 -5.56 22.71 10.11
N SER A 106 -6.67 23.43 9.92
CA SER A 106 -7.90 22.90 9.32
C SER A 106 -7.75 22.46 7.85
N ARG A 107 -6.63 22.82 7.18
CA ARG A 107 -6.31 22.39 5.81
C ARG A 107 -5.50 21.10 5.77
N SER A 108 -5.38 20.38 6.89
CA SER A 108 -4.52 19.20 7.01
C SER A 108 -5.09 17.91 6.42
N SER A 109 -6.40 17.87 6.17
CA SER A 109 -6.96 16.80 5.36
C SER A 109 -6.68 17.13 3.90
N LEU A 110 -6.01 16.21 3.20
CA LEU A 110 -6.26 16.09 1.76
C LEU A 110 -7.75 15.79 1.67
N GLU A 111 -8.57 16.77 1.28
CA GLU A 111 -9.87 16.46 0.69
C GLU A 111 -9.58 15.35 -0.30
N ASN A 112 -10.35 14.24 -0.22
CA ASN A 112 -10.26 13.16 -1.20
C ASN A 112 -10.06 13.84 -2.53
N ILE A 113 -8.86 13.71 -3.12
CA ILE A 113 -8.68 14.05 -4.51
C ILE A 113 -9.59 13.01 -5.14
N VAL A 114 -10.83 13.41 -5.37
CA VAL A 114 -11.69 12.76 -6.31
C VAL A 114 -10.83 12.90 -7.55
N ILE A 115 -10.12 11.82 -7.87
CA ILE A 115 -9.72 11.57 -9.23
C ILE A 115 -11.09 11.45 -9.88
N GLU A 116 -11.65 12.61 -10.24
CA GLU A 116 -12.74 12.67 -11.17
C GLU A 116 -12.15 11.88 -12.32
N ASP A 117 -12.75 10.72 -12.61
CA ASP A 117 -12.45 9.91 -13.77
C ASP A 117 -12.75 10.78 -15.00
N SER A 118 -11.91 11.79 -15.24
CA SER A 118 -11.88 12.60 -16.44
C SER A 118 -11.60 11.72 -17.66
N SER A 119 -11.19 10.48 -17.42
CA SER A 119 -11.11 9.41 -18.41
C SER A 119 -12.47 8.89 -18.86
N ASP A 120 -13.57 8.99 -18.10
CA ASP A 120 -14.79 8.27 -18.46
C ASP A 120 -15.47 8.81 -19.73
N GLU A 121 -15.58 10.13 -19.91
CA GLU A 121 -16.12 10.70 -21.16
C GLU A 121 -15.23 10.40 -22.37
N VAL A 122 -13.90 10.55 -22.20
CA VAL A 122 -12.94 10.30 -23.28
C VAL A 122 -12.90 8.82 -23.66
N VAL A 123 -12.93 7.93 -22.67
CA VAL A 123 -12.96 6.47 -22.87
C VAL A 123 -14.29 6.04 -23.49
N GLN A 124 -15.44 6.61 -23.10
CA GLN A 124 -16.72 6.31 -23.73
C GLN A 124 -16.76 6.78 -25.19
N LYS A 125 -16.24 7.96 -25.49
CA LYS A 125 -16.17 8.48 -26.86
C LYS A 125 -15.26 7.62 -27.74
N LEU A 126 -14.08 7.24 -27.24
CA LEU A 126 -13.16 6.34 -27.96
C LEU A 126 -13.78 4.95 -28.18
N LYS A 127 -14.51 4.41 -27.19
CA LYS A 127 -15.24 3.14 -27.35
C LYS A 127 -16.28 3.21 -28.46
N HIS A 128 -17.04 4.30 -28.52
CA HIS A 128 -18.03 4.51 -29.58
C HIS A 128 -17.38 4.58 -30.96
N GLU A 129 -16.29 5.35 -31.08
CA GLU A 129 -15.57 5.53 -32.35
C GLU A 129 -14.93 4.22 -32.84
N ILE A 130 -14.41 3.38 -31.94
CA ILE A 130 -13.90 2.04 -32.28
C ILE A 130 -15.01 1.12 -32.81
N ILE A 131 -16.23 1.22 -32.25
CA ILE A 131 -17.37 0.42 -32.70
C ILE A 131 -17.80 0.85 -34.11
N GLU A 132 -17.97 2.15 -34.34
CA GLU A 132 -18.33 2.69 -35.68
C GLU A 132 -17.30 2.31 -36.75
N LEU A 133 -16.00 2.42 -36.44
CA LEU A 133 -14.93 2.05 -37.37
C LEU A 133 -14.94 0.55 -37.69
N LYS A 134 -15.24 -0.30 -36.71
CA LYS A 134 -15.38 -1.76 -36.93
C LYS A 134 -16.54 -2.08 -37.86
N GLU A 135 -17.71 -1.48 -37.64
CA GLU A 135 -18.88 -1.71 -38.49
C GLU A 135 -18.66 -1.23 -39.94
N LEU A 136 -17.97 -0.11 -40.13
CA LEU A 136 -17.64 0.38 -41.48
C LEU A 136 -16.64 -0.53 -42.19
N ASN A 137 -15.67 -1.09 -41.47
CA ASN A 137 -14.69 -2.01 -42.03
C ASN A 137 -15.31 -3.37 -42.39
N GLU A 138 -16.25 -3.88 -41.58
CA GLU A 138 -17.03 -5.09 -41.94
C GLU A 138 -17.86 -4.86 -43.20
N LYS A 139 -18.57 -3.73 -43.29
CA LYS A 139 -19.34 -3.35 -44.50
C LYS A 139 -18.48 -3.17 -45.76
N GLN A 140 -17.20 -2.83 -45.61
CA GLN A 140 -16.25 -2.73 -46.73
C GLN A 140 -15.64 -4.07 -47.12
N ASN A 141 -15.51 -5.02 -46.19
CA ASN A 141 -14.98 -6.37 -46.45
C ASN A 141 -16.06 -7.37 -46.93
N GLU A 142 -17.34 -7.02 -46.83
CA GLU A 142 -18.47 -7.79 -47.39
C GLU A 142 -18.81 -7.44 -48.85
N LYS A 143 -18.00 -6.62 -49.51
CA LYS A 143 -18.17 -6.18 -50.91
C LYS A 143 -17.04 -6.67 -51.80
#